data_AF-A0A7V9NNW2-F1
#
_entry.id   AF-A0A7V9NNW2-F1
#
_cell.length_a   1.000
_cell.length_b   1.000
_cell.length_c   1.000
_cell.angle_alpha   90.00
_cell.angle_beta   90.00
_cell.angle_gamma   90.00
#
_symmetry.space_group_name_H-M   'P 1'
#
loop_
_entity.id
_entity.type
_entity.pdbx_description
1 polymer ?
#
loop_
_entity_poly.entity_id
_entity_poly.type
_entity_poly.pdbx_seq_one_letter_code
_entity_poly.pdbx_strand_id
1 'polypeptide(L)'
;MNKINCISALMAMSAELDGEKSEISVEQVSFHLTTCNDCRQEFEQMQNLDSLFKRQKRREQIVDLWSVIENRIVAQTASQTNWKPFLLLGVFLIAYKLVERLSTLDFGWSLKLVPLIFVVALFGFLKENPFKINTELALER
;
A
#
# COMPACT_ATOMS: atom_id res chain seq x y z
N MET A 1 -6.62 34.15 15.89
CA MET A 1 -5.83 32.90 15.83
C MET A 1 -6.33 31.98 16.93
N ASN A 2 -6.71 30.75 16.61
CA ASN A 2 -7.09 29.77 17.64
C ASN A 2 -5.89 29.52 18.56
N LYS A 3 -6.09 29.69 19.86
CA LYS A 3 -5.06 29.46 20.87
C LYS A 3 -4.86 27.94 20.97
N ILE A 4 -3.77 27.44 20.39
CA ILE A 4 -3.40 26.03 20.54
C ILE A 4 -3.04 25.75 22.01
N ASN A 5 -3.41 24.57 22.49
CA ASN A 5 -3.12 24.14 23.86
C ASN A 5 -1.78 23.38 23.93
N CYS A 6 -1.23 23.23 25.14
CA CYS A 6 0.09 22.61 25.34
C CYS A 6 0.17 21.19 24.76
N ILE A 7 -0.87 20.37 24.95
CA ILE A 7 -0.92 18.98 24.45
C ILE A 7 -0.81 18.97 22.93
N SER A 8 -1.60 19.80 22.26
CA SER A 8 -1.62 19.91 20.81
C SER A 8 -0.29 20.43 20.24
N ALA A 9 0.37 21.36 20.93
CA ALA A 9 1.69 21.84 20.57
C ALA A 9 2.74 20.73 20.70
N LEU A 10 2.75 19.99 21.83
CA LEU A 10 3.66 18.87 22.07
C LEU A 10 3.46 17.74 21.06
N MET A 11 2.22 17.38 20.75
CA MET A 11 1.92 16.37 19.73
C MET A 11 2.41 16.80 18.34
N ALA A 12 2.19 18.06 17.96
CA ALA A 12 2.66 18.58 16.68
C ALA A 12 4.19 18.54 16.57
N MET A 13 4.90 18.85 17.66
CA MET A 13 6.37 18.79 17.72
C MET A 13 6.89 17.34 17.66
N SER A 14 6.24 16.40 18.35
CA SER A 14 6.61 14.99 18.28
C SER A 14 6.45 14.46 16.86
N ALA A 15 5.32 14.76 16.20
CA ALA A 15 5.08 14.37 14.82
C ALA A 15 6.17 14.92 13.88
N GLU A 16 6.59 16.17 14.07
CA GLU A 16 7.68 16.77 13.28
C GLU A 16 9.02 16.04 13.48
N LEU A 17 9.37 15.65 14.72
CA LEU A 17 10.59 14.89 15.01
C LEU A 17 10.59 13.50 14.33
N ASP A 18 9.41 12.88 14.22
CA ASP A 18 9.21 11.59 13.55
C ASP A 18 9.12 11.71 12.01
N GLY A 19 9.16 12.93 11.46
CA GLY A 19 9.01 13.20 10.03
C GLY A 19 7.57 13.09 9.52
N GLU A 20 6.60 13.10 10.43
CA GLU A 20 5.17 13.11 10.13
C GLU A 20 4.64 14.55 9.95
N LYS A 21 3.48 14.67 9.30
CA LYS A 21 2.84 15.96 9.08
C LYS A 21 1.77 16.23 10.13
N SER A 22 1.90 17.34 10.85
CA SER A 22 0.89 17.84 11.78
C SER A 22 -0.18 18.69 11.09
N GLU A 23 -1.39 18.70 11.65
CA GLU A 23 -2.48 19.62 11.25
C GLU A 23 -2.21 21.06 11.73
N ILE A 24 -1.38 21.22 12.77
CA ILE A 24 -1.01 22.52 13.33
C ILE A 24 0.20 23.06 12.57
N SER A 25 0.14 24.33 12.17
CA SER A 25 1.23 24.93 11.42
C SER A 25 2.46 25.21 12.30
N VAL A 26 3.65 25.21 11.68
CA VAL A 26 4.92 25.49 12.37
C VAL A 26 4.91 26.89 13.00
N GLU A 27 4.25 27.85 12.38
CA GLU A 27 4.09 29.21 12.90
C GLU A 27 3.26 29.24 14.18
N GLN A 28 2.23 28.39 14.28
CA GLN A 28 1.39 28.31 15.49
C GLN A 28 2.16 27.65 16.64
N VAL A 29 2.90 26.59 16.36
CA VAL A 29 3.75 25.90 17.35
C VAL A 29 4.86 26.83 17.84
N SER A 30 5.60 27.48 16.94
CA SER A 30 6.67 28.42 17.30
C SER A 30 6.16 29.58 18.14
N PHE A 31 4.99 30.14 17.81
CA PHE A 31 4.35 31.14 18.65
C PHE A 31 4.04 30.61 20.06
N HIS A 32 3.54 29.38 20.18
CA HIS A 32 3.28 28.77 21.49
C HIS A 32 4.58 28.58 22.29
N LEU A 33 5.68 28.16 21.67
CA LEU A 33 6.98 27.97 22.35
C LEU A 33 7.64 29.27 22.82
N THR A 34 7.33 30.41 22.18
CA THR A 34 7.77 31.71 22.69
C THR A 34 7.01 32.16 23.93
N THR A 35 5.78 31.66 24.12
CA THR A 35 4.88 32.08 25.21
C THR A 35 4.74 31.07 26.35
N CYS A 36 5.07 29.80 26.13
CA CYS A 36 5.02 28.73 27.14
C CYS A 36 6.42 28.14 27.40
N ASN A 37 6.99 28.47 28.57
CA ASN A 37 8.31 27.98 28.96
C ASN A 37 8.35 26.45 29.13
N ASP A 38 7.30 25.85 29.68
CA ASP A 38 7.24 24.41 29.94
C ASP A 38 7.28 23.62 28.63
N CYS A 39 6.46 24.01 27.64
CA CYS A 39 6.47 23.35 26.32
C CYS A 39 7.81 23.53 25.59
N ARG A 40 8.49 24.67 25.76
CA ARG A 40 9.83 24.87 25.21
C ARG A 40 10.84 23.92 25.83
N GLN A 41 10.83 23.78 27.15
CA GLN A 41 11.73 22.87 27.85
C GLN A 41 11.49 21.41 27.44
N GLU A 42 10.23 20.97 27.38
CA GLU A 42 9.87 19.62 26.90
C GLU A 42 10.35 19.39 25.46
N PHE A 43 10.22 20.39 24.58
CA PHE A 43 10.70 20.29 23.21
C PHE A 43 12.22 20.17 23.11
N GLU A 44 12.96 20.95 23.90
CA GLU A 44 14.42 20.84 23.99
C GLU A 44 14.85 19.45 24.49
N GLN A 45 14.12 18.89 25.47
CA GLN A 45 14.37 17.53 25.96
C GLN A 45 14.12 16.48 24.88
N MET A 46 13.01 16.58 24.13
CA MET A 46 12.70 15.68 23.01
C MET A 46 13.78 15.75 21.91
N GLN A 47 14.22 16.95 21.52
CA GLN A 47 15.30 17.12 20.55
C GLN A 47 16.62 16.51 21.02
N ASN A 48 16.94 16.68 22.31
CA ASN A 48 18.15 16.07 22.89
C ASN A 48 18.07 14.55 22.83
N LEU A 49 16.93 13.95 23.16
CA LEU A 49 16.72 12.49 23.06
C LEU A 49 16.82 12.00 21.62
N ASP A 50 16.15 12.65 20.67
CA ASP A 50 16.25 12.32 19.24
C ASP A 50 17.71 12.38 18.75
N SER A 51 18.46 13.40 19.17
CA SER A 51 19.88 13.52 18.82
C SER A 51 20.73 12.37 19.39
N LEU A 52 20.40 11.86 20.58
CA LEU A 52 21.08 10.71 21.18
C LEU A 52 20.74 9.42 20.44
N PHE A 53 19.48 9.24 20.03
CA PHE A 53 19.06 8.09 19.23
C PHE A 53 19.70 8.08 17.85
N LYS A 54 19.75 9.23 17.15
CA LYS A 54 20.41 9.36 15.84
C LYS A 54 21.90 9.04 15.87
N ARG A 55 22.56 9.21 17.02
CA ARG A 55 23.97 8.85 17.22
C ARG A 55 24.17 7.36 17.46
N GLN A 56 23.13 6.62 17.82
CA GLN A 56 23.24 5.18 18.02
C GLN A 56 23.43 4.49 16.66
N LYS A 57 24.61 3.91 16.46
CA LYS A 57 24.84 3.00 15.34
C LYS A 57 24.27 1.65 15.72
N ARG A 58 23.17 1.25 15.07
CA ARG A 58 22.68 -0.12 15.18
C ARG A 58 23.73 -1.05 14.60
N ARG A 59 23.98 -2.17 15.26
CA ARG A 59 24.78 -3.24 14.67
C ARG A 59 24.03 -3.74 13.44
N GLU A 60 24.57 -3.45 12.26
CA GLU A 60 24.06 -4.02 11.02
C GLU A 60 24.19 -5.54 11.11
N GLN A 61 23.05 -6.23 11.06
CA GLN A 61 23.03 -7.67 10.94
C GLN A 61 23.15 -8.00 9.46
N ILE A 62 24.24 -8.65 9.08
CA ILE A 62 24.47 -9.16 7.72
C ILE A 62 23.70 -10.48 7.55
N VAL A 63 22.41 -10.47 7.86
CA VAL A 63 21.53 -11.61 7.62
C VAL A 63 20.76 -11.29 6.36
N ASP A 64 20.92 -12.14 5.33
CA ASP A 64 20.08 -12.06 4.15
C ASP A 64 18.67 -12.55 4.47
N LEU A 65 17.77 -11.60 4.73
CA LEU A 65 16.35 -11.88 4.91
C LEU A 65 15.60 -11.92 3.56
N TRP A 66 16.22 -11.46 2.47
CA TRP A 66 15.55 -11.32 1.19
C TRP A 66 15.12 -12.68 0.64
N SER A 67 16.03 -13.66 0.66
CA SER A 67 15.73 -15.02 0.23
C SER A 67 14.53 -15.64 0.97
N VAL A 68 14.41 -15.40 2.29
CA VAL A 68 13.26 -15.89 3.09
C VAL A 68 11.97 -15.15 2.73
N ILE A 69 12.03 -13.83 2.55
CA ILE A 69 10.88 -12.99 2.20
C ILE A 69 10.38 -13.35 0.79
N GLU A 70 11.27 -13.47 -0.17
CA GLU A 70 10.98 -13.85 -1.55
C GLU A 70 10.26 -15.20 -1.60
N ASN A 71 10.80 -16.21 -0.90
CA ASN A 71 10.18 -17.52 -0.82
C ASN A 71 8.77 -17.47 -0.24
N ARG A 72 8.52 -16.62 0.76
CA ARG A 72 7.19 -16.45 1.36
C ARG A 72 6.21 -15.79 0.37
N ILE A 73 6.64 -14.75 -0.35
CA ILE A 73 5.81 -14.07 -1.36
C ILE A 73 5.46 -15.03 -2.50
N VAL A 74 6.44 -15.78 -3.00
CA VAL A 74 6.25 -16.75 -4.08
C VAL A 74 5.33 -17.89 -3.63
N ALA A 75 5.51 -18.44 -2.43
CA ALA A 75 4.66 -19.50 -1.92
C ALA A 75 3.19 -19.03 -1.76
N GLN A 76 2.98 -17.81 -1.27
CA GLN A 76 1.63 -17.25 -1.13
C GLN A 76 0.96 -17.04 -2.49
N THR A 77 1.68 -16.43 -3.45
CA THR A 77 1.15 -16.20 -4.82
C THR A 77 0.89 -17.50 -5.58
N ALA A 78 1.78 -18.49 -5.49
CA ALA A 78 1.60 -19.80 -6.11
C ALA A 78 0.42 -20.59 -5.53
N SER A 79 0.12 -20.42 -4.23
CA SER A 79 -1.02 -21.08 -3.59
C SER A 79 -2.38 -20.45 -3.94
N GLN A 80 -2.39 -19.18 -4.36
CA GLN A 80 -3.62 -18.41 -4.52
C GLN A 80 -4.08 -18.27 -5.98
N THR A 81 -3.17 -18.31 -6.96
CA THR A 81 -3.55 -18.13 -8.36
C THR A 81 -3.89 -19.47 -9.03
N ASN A 82 -5.19 -19.77 -9.17
CA ASN A 82 -5.65 -20.86 -10.03
C ASN A 82 -5.54 -20.41 -11.51
N TRP A 83 -4.44 -20.76 -12.19
CA TRP A 83 -4.18 -20.33 -13.58
C TRP A 83 -5.11 -20.97 -14.64
N LYS A 84 -5.83 -22.04 -14.27
CA LYS A 84 -6.71 -22.80 -15.17
C LYS A 84 -7.77 -21.93 -15.91
N PRO A 85 -8.53 -21.04 -15.24
CA PRO A 85 -9.44 -20.12 -15.92
C PRO A 85 -8.78 -19.23 -16.98
N PHE A 86 -7.56 -18.74 -16.73
CA PHE A 86 -6.84 -17.91 -17.71
C PHE A 86 -6.36 -18.72 -18.92
N LEU A 87 -5.94 -19.97 -18.71
CA LEU A 87 -5.61 -20.87 -19.80
C LEU A 87 -6.85 -21.20 -20.65
N LEU A 88 -7.98 -21.48 -20.01
CA LEU A 88 -9.26 -21.70 -20.71
C LEU A 88 -9.71 -20.47 -21.50
N LEU A 89 -9.57 -19.27 -20.93
CA LEU A 89 -9.84 -18.01 -21.63
C LEU A 89 -8.94 -17.87 -22.87
N GLY A 90 -7.63 -18.13 -22.73
CA GLY A 90 -6.69 -18.07 -23.85
C GLY A 90 -7.08 -19.02 -24.98
N VAL A 91 -7.40 -20.28 -24.66
CA VAL A 91 -7.88 -21.28 -25.64
C VAL A 91 -9.18 -20.82 -26.30
N PHE A 92 -10.14 -20.31 -25.51
CA PHE A 92 -11.41 -19.80 -26.02
C PHE A 92 -11.22 -18.65 -27.02
N LEU A 93 -10.36 -17.68 -26.71
CA LEU A 93 -10.07 -16.55 -27.59
C LEU A 93 -9.39 -16.98 -28.89
N ILE A 94 -8.46 -17.94 -28.82
CA ILE A 94 -7.81 -18.51 -30.00
C ILE A 94 -8.84 -19.22 -30.88
N ALA A 95 -9.71 -20.06 -30.30
CA ALA A 95 -10.75 -20.76 -31.01
C ALA A 95 -11.75 -19.78 -31.67
N TYR A 96 -12.20 -18.76 -30.93
CA TYR A 96 -13.06 -17.69 -31.45
C TYR A 96 -12.42 -17.01 -32.67
N LYS A 97 -11.13 -16.66 -32.59
CA LYS A 97 -10.42 -15.98 -33.68
C LYS A 97 -10.24 -16.87 -34.91
N LEU A 98 -10.05 -18.17 -34.72
CA LEU A 98 -9.98 -19.14 -35.83
C LEU A 98 -11.33 -19.29 -36.54
N VAL A 99 -12.43 -19.33 -35.79
CA VAL A 99 -13.79 -19.38 -36.35
C VAL A 99 -14.14 -18.11 -37.11
N GLU A 100 -13.77 -16.94 -36.59
CA GLU A 100 -13.92 -15.65 -37.28
C GLU A 100 -13.14 -15.64 -38.60
N ARG A 101 -11.93 -16.20 -38.62
CA ARG A 101 -11.09 -16.23 -39.83
C ARG A 101 -11.58 -17.21 -40.89
N LEU A 102 -12.17 -18.34 -40.50
CA LEU A 102 -12.73 -19.33 -41.45
C LEU A 102 -14.10 -18.93 -42.00
N SER A 103 -14.86 -18.14 -41.26
CA SER A 103 -16.21 -17.74 -41.65
C SER A 103 -16.15 -16.47 -42.48
N THR A 104 -16.45 -16.55 -43.79
CA THR A 104 -16.69 -15.37 -44.66
C THR A 104 -18.00 -14.64 -44.34
N LEU A 105 -18.63 -14.98 -43.21
CA LEU A 105 -19.85 -14.37 -42.72
C LEU A 105 -19.50 -13.06 -42.01
N ASP A 106 -19.99 -11.95 -42.54
CA ASP A 106 -19.97 -10.63 -41.91
C ASP A 106 -20.87 -10.65 -40.67
N PHE A 107 -20.35 -11.26 -39.62
CA PHE A 107 -21.00 -11.23 -38.32
C PHE A 107 -20.84 -9.82 -37.75
N GLY A 108 -21.96 -9.11 -37.67
CA GLY A 108 -22.03 -7.73 -37.18
C GLY A 108 -21.51 -7.56 -35.74
N TRP A 109 -21.70 -6.36 -35.19
CA TRP A 109 -21.16 -5.95 -33.88
C TRP A 109 -21.50 -6.87 -32.70
N SER A 110 -22.57 -7.66 -32.78
CA SER A 110 -23.02 -8.56 -31.71
C SER A 110 -22.02 -9.68 -31.39
N LEU A 111 -21.35 -10.27 -32.39
CA LEU A 111 -20.37 -11.33 -32.17
C LEU A 111 -19.02 -10.80 -31.68
N LYS A 112 -18.64 -9.59 -32.11
CA LYS A 112 -17.41 -8.90 -31.67
C LYS A 112 -17.41 -8.58 -30.17
N LEU A 113 -18.57 -8.49 -29.54
CA LEU A 113 -18.72 -8.23 -28.10
C LEU A 113 -18.67 -9.50 -27.24
N VAL A 114 -18.83 -10.69 -27.82
CA VAL A 114 -18.84 -11.96 -27.08
C VAL A 114 -17.55 -12.16 -26.26
N PRO A 115 -16.34 -11.94 -26.81
CA PRO A 115 -15.10 -12.05 -26.02
C PRO A 115 -15.05 -11.05 -24.85
N LEU A 116 -15.52 -9.82 -25.07
CA LEU A 116 -15.53 -8.76 -24.06
C LEU A 116 -16.45 -9.12 -22.89
N ILE A 117 -17.68 -9.56 -23.20
CA ILE A 117 -18.66 -9.99 -22.19
C ILE A 117 -18.14 -11.19 -21.41
N PHE A 118 -17.51 -12.15 -22.09
CA PHE A 118 -16.95 -13.33 -21.46
C PHE A 118 -15.82 -12.98 -20.48
N VAL A 119 -14.93 -12.05 -20.87
CA VAL A 119 -13.87 -11.54 -19.99
C VAL A 119 -14.49 -10.85 -18.76
N VAL A 120 -15.46 -9.96 -18.94
CA VAL A 120 -16.13 -9.27 -17.82
C VAL A 120 -16.83 -10.27 -16.88
N ALA A 121 -17.50 -11.28 -17.43
CA ALA A 121 -18.15 -12.33 -16.65
C ALA A 121 -17.14 -13.18 -15.88
N LEU A 122 -16.00 -13.53 -16.49
CA LEU A 122 -14.91 -14.25 -15.83
C LEU A 122 -14.36 -13.46 -14.64
N PHE A 123 -14.11 -12.16 -14.83
CA PHE A 123 -13.65 -11.27 -13.75
C PHE A 123 -14.69 -11.13 -12.62
N GLY A 124 -15.97 -11.01 -12.97
CA GLY A 124 -17.06 -10.98 -11.99
C GLY A 124 -17.19 -12.30 -11.20
N PHE A 125 -17.02 -13.44 -11.87
CA PHE A 125 -17.12 -14.77 -11.27
C PHE A 125 -15.93 -15.10 -10.37
N LEU A 126 -14.71 -14.76 -10.79
CA LEU A 126 -13.51 -15.06 -10.01
C LEU A 126 -13.44 -14.24 -8.71
N LYS A 127 -14.16 -13.12 -8.57
CA LYS A 127 -14.11 -12.21 -7.40
C LYS A 127 -12.69 -11.77 -6.99
N GLU A 128 -11.68 -12.12 -7.78
CA GLU A 128 -10.30 -11.68 -7.67
C GLU A 128 -10.27 -10.23 -8.11
N ASN A 129 -10.46 -9.34 -7.15
CA ASN A 129 -10.19 -7.93 -7.36
C ASN A 129 -8.65 -7.80 -7.38
N PRO A 130 -8.01 -7.48 -8.52
CA PRO A 130 -6.55 -7.49 -8.64
C PRO A 130 -5.85 -6.46 -7.73
N PHE A 131 -6.63 -5.62 -7.05
CA PHE A 131 -6.19 -4.62 -6.10
C PHE A 131 -6.45 -5.00 -4.62
N LYS A 132 -6.98 -6.20 -4.33
CA LYS A 132 -7.22 -6.64 -2.95
C LYS A 132 -5.95 -7.28 -2.38
N ILE A 133 -5.15 -6.48 -1.69
CA ILE A 133 -4.06 -6.99 -0.85
C ILE A 133 -4.70 -7.53 0.44
N ASN A 134 -4.87 -8.85 0.54
CA ASN A 134 -5.31 -9.51 1.77
C ASN A 134 -4.12 -9.56 2.74
N THR A 135 -3.85 -8.48 3.47
CA THR A 135 -2.94 -8.50 4.60
C THR A 135 -3.66 -9.07 5.82
N GLU A 136 -3.84 -10.39 5.89
CA GLU A 136 -4.09 -11.04 7.18
C GLU A 136 -2.75 -11.17 7.91
N LEU A 137 -2.31 -10.09 8.54
CA LEU A 137 -1.21 -10.12 9.52
C LEU A 137 -1.77 -10.74 10.80
N ALA A 138 -1.71 -12.07 10.89
CA ALA A 138 -1.90 -12.78 12.14
C ALA A 138 -0.67 -12.50 13.03
N LEU A 139 -0.83 -11.60 14.01
CA LEU A 139 0.12 -11.44 15.10
C LEU A 139 0.01 -12.68 15.98
N GLU A 140 1.01 -13.56 15.92
CA GLU A 140 1.20 -14.60 16.94
C GLU A 140 1.32 -13.91 18.31
N ARG A 141 0.48 -14.37 19.25
CA ARG A 141 0.37 -13.85 20.61
C ARG A 141 1.31 -14.59 21.55
#